data_AF-A0A8H2XE20-F1
#
_entry.id   AF-A0A8H2XE20-F1
#
_cell.length_a   1.000
_cell.length_b   1.000
_cell.length_c   1.000
_cell.angle_alpha   90.00
_cell.angle_beta   90.00
_cell.angle_gamma   90.00
#
_symmetry.space_group_name_H-M   'P 1'
#
loop_
_entity.id
_entity.type
_entity.pdbx_description
1 polymer ?
#
loop_
_entity_poly.entity_id
_entity_poly.type
_entity_poly.pdbx_seq_one_letter_code
_entity_poly.pdbx_strand_id
1 'polypeptide(L)'
;MRFSLALITLPVALVAASPSEKRCIGTISSLNDVAAAQKCTTININAFTVPAGKTFEIAALDKTTVNLNGDVKFGVANWAGPLFSITGNELLFNGNGHTFDGQGASYWDGQGGNGGVTKPHPMMKIKMSGTYSNVKVLNSPAHVYSISNPAKLVMSNLTIDNSAGDKPNSQSGGNSTIYNQDDCIAINKGSGIIFQRNTCTGGHGISIGSVSTGATVQNIQILNNKVVNNDQALRIKTKADATNAAVTNVTFSGNTATGIKKFGVIVDQGYPTTLGTPGNNVAMSAITFGTNNIAVTSSAERVVVNCGSKCTGTWDWSGLKVTGGKAGTVYNYKNIKAGSY
;
A
#
# COMPACT_ATOMS: atom_id res chain seq x y z
N MET A 1 -73.72 22.50 13.68
CA MET A 1 -72.26 22.73 13.58
C MET A 1 -71.94 23.33 12.23
N ARG A 2 -71.18 24.43 12.14
CA ARG A 2 -70.67 24.97 10.87
C ARG A 2 -69.23 24.50 10.70
N PHE A 3 -68.95 23.66 9.71
CA PHE A 3 -67.56 23.30 9.36
C PHE A 3 -67.02 24.34 8.37
N SER A 4 -65.93 25.01 8.75
CA SER A 4 -65.17 25.86 7.84
C SER A 4 -64.02 25.04 7.26
N LEU A 5 -63.91 25.01 5.93
CA LEU A 5 -62.81 24.34 5.25
C LEU A 5 -61.61 25.30 5.18
N ALA A 6 -60.58 25.04 5.99
CA ALA A 6 -59.32 25.77 5.91
C ALA A 6 -58.46 25.21 4.76
N LEU A 7 -58.18 26.04 3.76
CA LEU A 7 -57.35 25.64 2.61
C LEU A 7 -55.86 25.70 3.02
N ILE A 8 -55.23 24.54 3.21
CA ILE A 8 -53.81 24.44 3.55
C ILE A 8 -52.99 24.55 2.25
N THR A 9 -52.27 25.65 2.08
CA THR A 9 -51.30 25.82 1.00
C THR A 9 -49.99 25.10 1.36
N LEU A 10 -49.65 24.02 0.64
CA LEU A 10 -48.33 23.39 0.78
C LEU A 10 -47.25 24.30 0.14
N PRO A 11 -46.09 24.49 0.80
CA PRO A 11 -44.98 25.21 0.21
C PRO A 11 -44.36 24.38 -0.93
N VAL A 12 -44.18 25.00 -2.10
CA VAL A 12 -43.44 24.41 -3.21
C VAL A 12 -41.96 24.38 -2.83
N ALA A 13 -41.42 23.18 -2.61
CA ALA A 13 -39.98 23.00 -2.41
C ALA A 13 -39.23 23.30 -3.72
N LEU A 14 -38.48 24.40 -3.77
CA LEU A 14 -37.53 24.63 -4.84
C LEU A 14 -36.41 23.59 -4.75
N VAL A 15 -36.49 22.57 -5.59
CA VAL A 15 -35.36 21.67 -5.86
C VAL A 15 -34.32 22.47 -6.63
N ALA A 16 -33.31 22.98 -5.92
CA ALA A 16 -32.14 23.57 -6.54
C ALA A 16 -31.43 22.50 -7.38
N ALA A 17 -31.60 22.55 -8.70
CA ALA A 17 -30.92 21.66 -9.60
C ALA A 17 -29.41 21.83 -9.44
N SER A 18 -28.73 20.78 -9.00
CA SER A 18 -27.26 20.74 -8.99
C SER A 18 -26.75 21.07 -10.39
N PRO A 19 -25.73 21.93 -10.54
CA PRO A 19 -25.24 22.32 -11.85
C PRO A 19 -24.84 21.06 -12.63
N SER A 20 -25.48 20.86 -13.79
CA SER A 20 -25.27 19.68 -14.63
C SER A 20 -23.77 19.54 -14.93
N GLU A 21 -23.16 18.48 -14.41
CA GLU A 21 -21.75 18.17 -14.67
C GLU A 21 -21.53 18.16 -16.18
N LYS A 22 -20.60 19.00 -16.66
CA LYS A 22 -20.37 19.16 -18.08
C LYS A 22 -19.76 17.86 -18.63
N ARG A 23 -20.62 17.02 -19.20
CA ARG A 23 -20.20 15.81 -19.92
C ARG A 23 -19.33 16.21 -21.10
N CYS A 24 -18.02 16.08 -20.91
CA CYS A 24 -16.99 16.34 -21.90
C CYS A 24 -15.83 15.37 -21.71
N ILE A 25 -14.92 15.35 -22.69
CA ILE A 25 -13.69 14.56 -22.65
C ILE A 25 -12.53 15.55 -22.60
N GLY A 26 -11.83 15.59 -21.47
CA GLY A 26 -10.54 16.24 -21.33
C GLY A 26 -9.45 15.32 -21.88
N THR A 27 -8.47 15.88 -22.59
CA THR A 27 -7.29 15.14 -23.06
C THR A 27 -6.04 15.79 -22.50
N ILE A 28 -5.12 14.99 -21.98
CA ILE A 28 -3.84 15.43 -21.40
C ILE A 28 -2.71 14.82 -22.22
N SER A 29 -1.92 15.68 -22.88
CA SER A 29 -0.66 15.31 -23.56
C SER A 29 0.54 16.12 -23.03
N SER A 30 0.31 16.97 -22.03
CA SER A 30 1.28 17.81 -21.34
C SER A 30 0.69 18.29 -19.99
N LEU A 31 1.53 18.83 -19.10
CA LEU A 31 1.02 19.44 -17.86
C LEU A 31 0.12 20.67 -18.09
N ASN A 32 0.21 21.34 -19.25
CA ASN A 32 -0.60 22.52 -19.55
C ASN A 32 -2.08 22.18 -19.76
N ASP A 33 -2.37 20.94 -20.19
CA ASP A 33 -3.73 20.50 -20.52
C ASP A 33 -4.57 20.18 -19.27
N VAL A 34 -3.91 19.88 -18.14
CA VAL A 34 -4.52 19.43 -16.88
C VAL A 34 -5.65 20.37 -16.42
N ALA A 35 -5.42 21.68 -16.43
CA ALA A 35 -6.35 22.68 -15.92
C ALA A 35 -7.65 22.77 -16.75
N ALA A 36 -7.62 22.36 -18.01
CA ALA A 36 -8.80 22.21 -18.86
C ALA A 36 -9.42 20.82 -18.69
N ALA A 37 -8.60 19.76 -18.73
CA ALA A 37 -9.06 18.38 -18.73
C ALA A 37 -9.77 17.98 -17.43
N GLN A 38 -9.28 18.42 -16.27
CA GLN A 38 -9.86 18.04 -14.97
C GLN A 38 -11.27 18.61 -14.69
N LYS A 39 -11.77 19.48 -15.59
CA LYS A 39 -13.15 20.02 -15.56
C LYS A 39 -14.15 19.15 -16.33
N CYS A 40 -13.71 17.99 -16.84
CA CYS A 40 -14.53 17.06 -17.59
C CYS A 40 -14.77 15.75 -16.83
N THR A 41 -15.95 15.16 -17.03
CA THR A 41 -16.35 13.85 -16.48
C THR A 41 -15.59 12.66 -17.09
N THR A 42 -14.78 12.90 -18.11
CA THR A 42 -13.85 11.91 -18.67
C THR A 42 -12.51 12.58 -18.96
N ILE A 43 -11.42 11.94 -18.54
CA ILE A 43 -10.05 12.41 -18.73
C ILE A 43 -9.25 11.30 -19.44
N ASN A 44 -8.70 11.61 -20.61
CA ASN A 44 -7.83 10.73 -21.37
C ASN A 44 -6.38 11.24 -21.27
N ILE A 45 -5.47 10.42 -20.76
CA ILE A 45 -4.06 10.73 -20.57
C ILE A 45 -3.27 10.04 -21.69
N ASN A 46 -2.81 10.80 -22.67
CA ASN A 46 -1.96 10.30 -23.75
C ASN A 46 -0.52 10.08 -23.27
N ALA A 47 0.33 9.51 -24.12
CA ALA A 47 1.76 9.40 -23.82
C ALA A 47 2.41 10.79 -23.76
N PHE A 48 3.14 11.08 -22.68
CA PHE A 48 3.95 12.31 -22.57
C PHE A 48 5.06 12.18 -21.52
N THR A 49 6.02 13.12 -21.58
CA THR A 49 7.04 13.26 -20.52
C THR A 49 6.68 14.43 -19.61
N VAL A 50 6.52 14.14 -18.32
CA VAL A 50 6.38 15.13 -17.25
C VAL A 50 7.74 15.81 -17.05
N PRO A 51 7.85 17.15 -17.09
CA PRO A 51 9.11 17.85 -16.89
C PRO A 51 9.78 17.52 -15.54
N ALA A 52 11.11 17.57 -15.53
CA ALA A 52 11.92 17.30 -14.35
C ALA A 52 11.53 18.19 -13.15
N GLY A 53 11.41 17.59 -11.96
CA GLY A 53 11.06 18.30 -10.73
C GLY A 53 9.61 18.81 -10.67
N LYS A 54 8.69 18.26 -11.46
CA LYS A 54 7.26 18.63 -11.46
C LYS A 54 6.37 17.45 -11.10
N THR A 55 5.28 17.75 -10.38
CA THR A 55 4.18 16.82 -10.13
C THR A 55 3.23 16.80 -11.33
N PHE A 56 2.81 15.61 -11.76
CA PHE A 56 1.58 15.45 -12.55
C PHE A 56 0.41 15.26 -11.57
N GLU A 57 -0.36 16.32 -11.35
CA GLU A 57 -1.46 16.34 -10.37
C GLU A 57 -2.82 16.52 -11.07
N ILE A 58 -3.82 15.73 -10.67
CA ILE A 58 -5.20 15.81 -11.16
C ILE A 58 -6.15 15.93 -9.97
N ALA A 59 -6.93 17.02 -9.92
CA ALA A 59 -8.09 17.14 -9.05
C ALA A 59 -9.35 16.91 -9.90
N ALA A 60 -9.77 15.65 -10.00
CA ALA A 60 -10.89 15.25 -10.85
C ALA A 60 -12.23 15.58 -10.18
N LEU A 61 -13.25 15.86 -11.00
CA LEU A 61 -14.64 15.89 -10.54
C LEU A 61 -15.05 14.50 -10.03
N ASP A 62 -16.01 14.45 -9.13
CA ASP A 62 -16.56 13.18 -8.65
C ASP A 62 -17.12 12.34 -9.82
N LYS A 63 -17.04 11.02 -9.71
CA LYS A 63 -17.49 10.04 -10.73
C LYS A 63 -16.77 10.14 -12.08
N THR A 64 -15.69 10.92 -12.18
CA THR A 64 -14.89 11.03 -13.41
C THR A 64 -14.25 9.70 -13.78
N THR A 65 -14.35 9.35 -15.06
CA THR A 65 -13.58 8.26 -15.67
C THR A 65 -12.23 8.78 -16.15
N VAL A 66 -11.13 8.14 -15.76
CA VAL A 66 -9.77 8.50 -16.15
C VAL A 66 -9.13 7.31 -16.86
N ASN A 67 -8.72 7.50 -18.11
CA ASN A 67 -8.07 6.49 -18.93
C ASN A 67 -6.61 6.89 -19.22
N LEU A 68 -5.68 5.94 -19.15
CA LEU A 68 -4.42 6.09 -19.87
C LEU A 68 -4.60 5.55 -21.29
N ASN A 69 -4.06 6.29 -22.26
CA ASN A 69 -3.98 5.96 -23.68
C ASN A 69 -2.51 5.87 -24.16
N GLY A 70 -1.56 6.00 -23.23
CA GLY A 70 -0.13 5.99 -23.51
C GLY A 70 0.69 6.06 -22.23
N ASP A 71 1.99 5.79 -22.36
CA ASP A 71 2.92 5.74 -21.23
C ASP A 71 3.35 7.15 -20.79
N VAL A 72 3.38 7.37 -19.48
CA VAL A 72 3.78 8.65 -18.87
C VAL A 72 5.17 8.49 -18.26
N LYS A 73 6.14 9.26 -18.76
CA LYS A 73 7.53 9.23 -18.28
C LYS A 73 7.82 10.45 -17.41
N PHE A 74 8.59 10.31 -16.34
CA PHE A 74 8.99 11.44 -15.50
C PHE A 74 10.44 11.88 -15.77
N GLY A 75 10.65 13.19 -15.92
CA GLY A 75 11.97 13.80 -16.00
C GLY A 75 12.73 13.70 -14.67
N VAL A 76 14.05 13.54 -14.75
CA VAL A 76 14.92 13.28 -13.59
C VAL A 76 15.26 14.57 -12.84
N ALA A 77 14.98 14.63 -11.55
CA ALA A 77 15.47 15.67 -10.63
C ALA A 77 15.51 15.13 -9.19
N ASN A 78 16.41 15.62 -8.35
CA ASN A 78 16.43 15.29 -6.92
C ASN A 78 15.52 16.24 -6.13
N TRP A 79 14.35 15.76 -5.72
CA TRP A 79 13.33 16.51 -4.98
C TRP A 79 12.43 15.53 -4.20
N ALA A 80 11.54 16.05 -3.34
CA ALA A 80 10.70 15.23 -2.47
C ALA A 80 9.58 14.46 -3.20
N GLY A 81 9.09 14.94 -4.34
CA GLY A 81 7.88 14.40 -4.98
C GLY A 81 6.58 14.88 -4.30
N PRO A 82 5.43 14.23 -4.55
CA PRO A 82 5.26 13.01 -5.36
C PRO A 82 5.44 13.25 -6.86
N LEU A 83 5.58 12.18 -7.65
CA LEU A 83 5.64 12.28 -9.11
C LEU A 83 4.23 12.43 -9.71
N PHE A 84 3.28 11.58 -9.31
CA PHE A 84 1.87 11.63 -9.67
C PHE A 84 0.97 11.84 -8.44
N SER A 85 -0.10 12.62 -8.59
CA SER A 85 -1.12 12.86 -7.57
C SER A 85 -2.51 12.84 -8.20
N ILE A 86 -3.46 12.10 -7.64
CA ILE A 86 -4.88 12.16 -8.05
C ILE A 86 -5.80 12.26 -6.84
N THR A 87 -6.79 13.16 -6.91
CA THR A 87 -7.85 13.34 -5.91
C THR A 87 -9.22 13.38 -6.59
N GLY A 88 -10.25 12.81 -5.94
CA GLY A 88 -11.67 12.85 -6.35
C GLY A 88 -12.46 11.66 -5.80
N ASN A 89 -13.80 11.72 -5.77
CA ASN A 89 -14.63 10.64 -5.23
C ASN A 89 -15.26 9.79 -6.34
N GLU A 90 -15.50 8.51 -6.05
CA GLU A 90 -16.15 7.55 -6.95
C GLU A 90 -15.50 7.43 -8.35
N LEU A 91 -14.19 7.69 -8.47
CA LEU A 91 -13.51 7.71 -9.76
C LEU A 91 -13.38 6.30 -10.36
N LEU A 92 -13.41 6.22 -11.69
CA LEU A 92 -13.04 5.03 -12.46
C LEU A 92 -11.69 5.30 -13.13
N PHE A 93 -10.58 4.91 -12.49
CA PHE A 93 -9.25 5.03 -13.06
C PHE A 93 -8.82 3.71 -13.71
N ASN A 94 -8.52 3.76 -15.01
CA ASN A 94 -8.11 2.62 -15.80
C ASN A 94 -6.81 2.94 -16.55
N GLY A 95 -5.73 2.25 -16.18
CA GLY A 95 -4.43 2.37 -16.82
C GLY A 95 -4.33 1.71 -18.20
N ASN A 96 -5.30 0.89 -18.62
CA ASN A 96 -5.28 0.14 -19.89
C ASN A 96 -3.99 -0.68 -20.14
N GLY A 97 -3.23 -1.02 -19.10
CA GLY A 97 -1.93 -1.69 -19.20
C GLY A 97 -0.72 -0.76 -19.42
N HIS A 98 -0.94 0.55 -19.56
CA HIS A 98 0.11 1.55 -19.74
C HIS A 98 0.96 1.79 -18.49
N THR A 99 2.13 2.38 -18.75
CA THR A 99 3.22 2.52 -17.80
C THR A 99 3.39 3.96 -17.31
N PHE A 100 3.53 4.13 -15.99
CA PHE A 100 4.21 5.29 -15.41
C PHE A 100 5.68 4.92 -15.18
N ASP A 101 6.62 5.55 -15.89
CA ASP A 101 8.07 5.31 -15.78
C ASP A 101 8.74 6.38 -14.90
N GLY A 102 9.15 5.98 -13.70
CA GLY A 102 9.75 6.83 -12.68
C GLY A 102 11.25 7.07 -12.85
N GLN A 103 11.90 6.46 -13.85
CA GLN A 103 13.34 6.63 -14.13
C GLN A 103 14.28 6.29 -12.96
N GLY A 104 13.87 5.38 -12.08
CA GLY A 104 14.49 5.00 -10.80
C GLY A 104 16.00 4.73 -10.85
N ALA A 105 16.51 4.14 -11.93
CA ALA A 105 17.95 3.90 -12.12
C ALA A 105 18.82 5.17 -12.07
N SER A 106 18.22 6.35 -12.28
CA SER A 106 18.89 7.66 -12.16
C SER A 106 19.05 8.13 -10.71
N TYR A 107 18.55 7.34 -9.74
CA TYR A 107 18.49 7.69 -8.32
C TYR A 107 19.04 6.60 -7.39
N TRP A 108 19.05 5.34 -7.82
CA TRP A 108 19.35 4.20 -6.94
C TRP A 108 20.84 4.10 -6.58
N ASP A 109 21.15 4.40 -5.33
CA ASP A 109 22.49 4.71 -4.78
C ASP A 109 22.88 3.82 -3.58
N GLY A 110 22.21 2.68 -3.38
CA GLY A 110 22.38 1.83 -2.21
C GLY A 110 21.55 2.21 -0.97
N GLN A 111 21.06 3.46 -0.87
CA GLN A 111 20.60 4.03 0.40
C GLN A 111 19.09 4.25 0.49
N GLY A 112 18.37 4.17 -0.62
CA GLY A 112 16.91 4.24 -0.65
C GLY A 112 16.39 5.55 -0.05
N GLY A 113 15.41 5.48 0.85
CA GLY A 113 14.91 6.64 1.61
C GLY A 113 15.68 6.99 2.88
N ASN A 114 16.74 6.25 3.22
CA ASN A 114 17.46 6.38 4.50
C ASN A 114 18.71 7.28 4.40
N GLY A 115 19.11 7.68 3.20
CA GLY A 115 20.31 8.48 2.95
C GLY A 115 20.59 8.69 1.46
N GLY A 116 21.79 9.19 1.17
CA GLY A 116 22.27 9.43 -0.19
C GLY A 116 21.56 10.59 -0.88
N VAL A 117 21.29 10.45 -2.19
CA VAL A 117 20.62 11.50 -2.97
C VAL A 117 19.13 11.58 -2.63
N THR A 118 18.54 12.77 -2.68
CA THR A 118 17.08 12.93 -2.51
C THR A 118 16.35 12.26 -3.68
N LYS A 119 15.39 11.38 -3.35
CA LYS A 119 14.62 10.58 -4.33
C LYS A 119 13.13 10.93 -4.19
N PRO A 120 12.43 11.31 -5.27
CA PRO A 120 11.02 11.69 -5.15
C PRO A 120 10.15 10.50 -4.74
N HIS A 121 9.44 10.63 -3.61
CA HIS A 121 8.58 9.57 -3.07
C HIS A 121 7.41 10.13 -2.24
N PRO A 122 6.23 9.51 -2.25
CA PRO A 122 5.83 8.37 -3.08
C PRO A 122 5.77 8.74 -4.56
N MET A 123 5.98 7.77 -5.46
CA MET A 123 5.79 8.00 -6.89
C MET A 123 4.32 8.29 -7.22
N MET A 124 3.40 7.52 -6.65
CA MET A 124 1.96 7.57 -6.92
C MET A 124 1.20 7.93 -5.64
N LYS A 125 0.61 9.13 -5.58
CA LYS A 125 -0.20 9.60 -4.45
C LYS A 125 -1.70 9.52 -4.80
N ILE A 126 -2.37 8.51 -4.28
CA ILE A 126 -3.74 8.14 -4.64
C ILE A 126 -4.70 8.57 -3.52
N LYS A 127 -5.44 9.66 -3.74
CA LYS A 127 -6.39 10.26 -2.79
C LYS A 127 -7.84 10.17 -3.28
N MET A 128 -8.28 8.96 -3.60
CA MET A 128 -9.59 8.74 -4.24
C MET A 128 -10.38 7.60 -3.63
N SER A 129 -11.70 7.62 -3.86
CA SER A 129 -12.59 6.47 -3.73
C SER A 129 -13.03 5.98 -5.12
N GLY A 130 -13.63 4.80 -5.21
CA GLY A 130 -14.00 4.16 -6.48
C GLY A 130 -13.04 3.02 -6.85
N THR A 131 -12.52 3.03 -8.08
CA THR A 131 -11.69 1.95 -8.63
C THR A 131 -10.44 2.48 -9.32
N TYR A 132 -9.31 1.79 -9.15
CA TYR A 132 -8.03 2.13 -9.76
C TYR A 132 -7.37 0.84 -10.26
N SER A 133 -7.25 0.69 -11.58
CA SER A 133 -6.98 -0.62 -12.20
C SER A 133 -6.06 -0.57 -13.40
N ASN A 134 -5.42 -1.71 -13.72
CA ASN A 134 -4.64 -1.93 -14.94
C ASN A 134 -3.48 -0.95 -15.15
N VAL A 135 -2.81 -0.50 -14.07
CA VAL A 135 -1.65 0.41 -14.16
C VAL A 135 -0.35 -0.36 -13.98
N LYS A 136 0.63 -0.13 -14.86
CA LYS A 136 2.02 -0.49 -14.61
C LYS A 136 2.77 0.72 -14.02
N VAL A 137 3.51 0.51 -12.94
CA VAL A 137 4.58 1.40 -12.50
C VAL A 137 5.91 0.72 -12.79
N LEU A 138 6.82 1.45 -13.44
CA LEU A 138 8.16 1.00 -13.79
C LEU A 138 9.19 1.90 -13.10
N ASN A 139 10.21 1.28 -12.50
CA ASN A 139 11.38 1.93 -11.94
C ASN A 139 11.06 3.14 -11.03
N SER A 140 10.37 2.93 -9.91
CA SER A 140 10.11 4.01 -8.95
C SER A 140 11.41 4.46 -8.24
N PRO A 141 11.66 5.78 -8.05
CA PRO A 141 12.87 6.26 -7.37
C PRO A 141 13.02 5.79 -5.91
N ALA A 142 11.90 5.64 -5.19
CA ALA A 142 11.80 4.89 -3.95
C ALA A 142 10.38 4.33 -3.78
N HIS A 143 9.64 4.69 -2.72
CA HIS A 143 8.28 4.20 -2.45
C HIS A 143 7.32 4.43 -3.63
N VAL A 144 6.51 3.42 -3.96
CA VAL A 144 5.57 3.46 -5.09
C VAL A 144 4.28 4.18 -4.71
N TYR A 145 3.36 3.48 -4.03
CA TYR A 145 2.02 3.97 -3.73
C TYR A 145 1.92 4.55 -2.31
N SER A 146 1.32 5.73 -2.19
CA SER A 146 0.71 6.23 -0.94
C SER A 146 -0.78 6.40 -1.17
N ILE A 147 -1.58 5.73 -0.36
CA ILE A 147 -3.03 5.59 -0.57
C ILE A 147 -3.76 6.25 0.61
N SER A 148 -4.76 7.06 0.31
CA SER A 148 -5.62 7.72 1.29
C SER A 148 -7.03 7.88 0.73
N ASN A 149 -7.88 6.89 0.94
CA ASN A 149 -9.21 6.82 0.34
C ASN A 149 -10.31 7.39 1.26
N PRO A 150 -11.09 8.42 0.84
CA PRO A 150 -12.16 9.01 1.66
C PRO A 150 -13.40 8.12 1.79
N ALA A 151 -13.58 7.17 0.86
CA ALA A 151 -14.57 6.10 0.91
C ALA A 151 -13.94 4.82 0.32
N LYS A 152 -14.73 3.76 0.04
CA LYS A 152 -14.20 2.50 -0.50
C LYS A 152 -13.39 2.73 -1.79
N LEU A 153 -12.17 2.19 -1.82
CA LEU A 153 -11.30 2.16 -2.99
C LEU A 153 -10.95 0.70 -3.30
N VAL A 154 -11.05 0.28 -4.57
CA VAL A 154 -10.57 -1.02 -5.05
C VAL A 154 -9.40 -0.80 -5.99
N MET A 155 -8.25 -1.36 -5.64
CA MET A 155 -7.04 -1.36 -6.47
C MET A 155 -6.82 -2.77 -7.03
N SER A 156 -6.70 -2.91 -8.36
CA SER A 156 -6.63 -4.24 -9.01
C SER A 156 -5.75 -4.23 -10.27
N ASN A 157 -5.23 -5.40 -10.64
CA ASN A 157 -4.40 -5.59 -11.85
C ASN A 157 -3.23 -4.59 -11.94
N LEU A 158 -2.59 -4.28 -10.81
CA LEU A 158 -1.46 -3.36 -10.76
C LEU A 158 -0.16 -4.13 -10.91
N THR A 159 0.74 -3.62 -11.74
CA THR A 159 2.09 -4.15 -11.91
C THR A 159 3.09 -3.14 -11.36
N ILE A 160 3.98 -3.57 -10.47
CA ILE A 160 5.08 -2.77 -9.96
C ILE A 160 6.36 -3.48 -10.36
N ASP A 161 7.10 -2.89 -11.29
CA ASP A 161 8.32 -3.45 -11.86
C ASP A 161 9.51 -2.56 -11.51
N ASN A 162 10.22 -2.93 -10.46
CA ASN A 162 11.47 -2.29 -10.04
C ASN A 162 12.69 -3.21 -10.26
N SER A 163 12.52 -4.32 -10.98
CA SER A 163 13.51 -5.39 -11.13
C SER A 163 14.87 -4.94 -11.69
N ALA A 164 14.92 -3.76 -12.35
CA ALA A 164 16.17 -3.14 -12.76
C ALA A 164 17.07 -2.72 -11.57
N GLY A 165 16.51 -2.49 -10.38
CA GLY A 165 17.25 -2.13 -9.16
C GLY A 165 18.15 -3.27 -8.64
N ASP A 166 17.77 -4.52 -8.88
CA ASP A 166 18.55 -5.71 -8.48
C ASP A 166 19.95 -5.73 -9.13
N LYS A 167 20.14 -5.03 -10.25
CA LYS A 167 21.40 -4.98 -10.98
C LYS A 167 22.39 -4.01 -10.32
N PRO A 168 23.67 -4.40 -10.13
CA PRO A 168 24.70 -3.48 -9.67
C PRO A 168 24.83 -2.25 -10.59
N ASN A 169 25.11 -1.10 -10.01
CA ASN A 169 25.39 0.12 -10.77
C ASN A 169 26.54 0.93 -10.12
N SER A 170 27.03 1.97 -10.79
CA SER A 170 28.16 2.78 -10.32
C SER A 170 27.80 3.68 -9.12
N GLN A 171 26.55 4.11 -8.98
CA GLN A 171 26.09 4.97 -7.87
C GLN A 171 26.01 4.19 -6.55
N SER A 172 25.74 2.88 -6.59
CA SER A 172 25.81 1.98 -5.44
C SER A 172 27.22 1.39 -5.19
N GLY A 173 28.25 1.94 -5.84
CA GLY A 173 29.64 1.49 -5.69
C GLY A 173 29.90 0.09 -6.25
N GLY A 174 29.16 -0.34 -7.27
CA GLY A 174 29.28 -1.68 -7.86
C GLY A 174 28.56 -2.79 -7.09
N ASN A 175 27.79 -2.46 -6.05
CA ASN A 175 26.98 -3.42 -5.30
C ASN A 175 25.54 -3.47 -5.83
N SER A 176 24.90 -4.65 -5.84
CA SER A 176 23.45 -4.76 -6.07
C SER A 176 22.65 -4.04 -4.97
N THR A 177 21.58 -3.35 -5.36
CA THR A 177 20.64 -2.67 -4.44
C THR A 177 19.20 -3.10 -4.75
N ILE A 178 18.82 -4.26 -4.18
CA ILE A 178 17.67 -5.16 -4.43
C ILE A 178 16.22 -4.57 -4.45
N TYR A 179 15.93 -3.42 -5.04
CA TYR A 179 14.55 -2.87 -5.03
C TYR A 179 13.58 -3.76 -5.84
N ASN A 180 12.53 -4.35 -5.25
CA ASN A 180 11.63 -3.80 -4.24
C ASN A 180 11.85 -4.18 -2.75
N GLN A 181 13.09 -4.25 -2.26
CA GLN A 181 13.54 -4.34 -0.84
C GLN A 181 12.98 -3.32 0.20
N ASP A 182 11.71 -2.92 0.10
CA ASP A 182 10.93 -2.84 1.32
C ASP A 182 9.66 -3.70 1.19
N ASP A 183 8.56 -3.32 1.84
CA ASP A 183 7.38 -4.17 1.83
C ASP A 183 6.67 -4.18 0.48
N CYS A 184 6.13 -5.34 0.11
CA CYS A 184 5.17 -5.46 -0.98
C CYS A 184 3.90 -4.63 -0.71
N ILE A 185 3.53 -4.52 0.57
CA ILE A 185 2.58 -3.55 1.11
C ILE A 185 2.92 -3.29 2.58
N ALA A 186 2.91 -2.02 2.99
CA ALA A 186 3.06 -1.58 4.38
C ALA A 186 1.74 -0.94 4.85
N ILE A 187 0.96 -1.64 5.67
CA ILE A 187 -0.30 -1.12 6.23
C ILE A 187 0.02 -0.35 7.51
N ASN A 188 0.36 0.94 7.40
CA ASN A 188 0.77 1.75 8.56
C ASN A 188 -0.40 2.23 9.44
N LYS A 189 -1.58 2.43 8.87
CA LYS A 189 -2.82 2.89 9.52
C LYS A 189 -4.03 2.56 8.63
N GLY A 190 -5.20 2.31 9.20
CA GLY A 190 -6.47 2.14 8.47
C GLY A 190 -7.34 1.02 9.03
N SER A 191 -8.58 0.91 8.53
CA SER A 191 -9.50 -0.17 8.89
C SER A 191 -10.19 -0.76 7.67
N GLY A 192 -10.46 -2.07 7.69
CA GLY A 192 -11.24 -2.76 6.64
C GLY A 192 -10.47 -3.01 5.34
N ILE A 193 -9.14 -3.15 5.41
CA ILE A 193 -8.27 -3.32 4.24
C ILE A 193 -8.15 -4.81 3.89
N ILE A 194 -8.38 -5.14 2.62
CA ILE A 194 -8.21 -6.49 2.09
C ILE A 194 -7.11 -6.47 1.02
N PHE A 195 -6.00 -7.16 1.28
CA PHE A 195 -4.91 -7.37 0.33
C PHE A 195 -4.91 -8.83 -0.12
N GLN A 196 -5.36 -9.08 -1.36
CA GLN A 196 -5.63 -10.44 -1.81
C GLN A 196 -5.21 -10.79 -3.24
N ARG A 197 -4.80 -12.05 -3.43
CA ARG A 197 -4.41 -12.66 -4.73
C ARG A 197 -3.23 -11.98 -5.43
N ASN A 198 -2.32 -11.38 -4.66
CA ASN A 198 -1.13 -10.71 -5.18
C ASN A 198 0.07 -11.67 -5.25
N THR A 199 1.05 -11.37 -6.10
CA THR A 199 2.38 -12.00 -6.06
C THR A 199 3.43 -10.97 -5.64
N CYS A 200 4.18 -11.27 -4.59
CA CYS A 200 5.26 -10.45 -4.05
C CYS A 200 6.59 -11.19 -4.25
N THR A 201 7.59 -10.53 -4.85
CA THR A 201 8.92 -11.13 -5.07
C THR A 201 10.06 -10.16 -4.80
N GLY A 202 11.19 -10.65 -4.28
CA GLY A 202 12.42 -9.89 -4.01
C GLY A 202 12.49 -9.14 -2.68
N GLY A 203 11.39 -8.51 -2.24
CA GLY A 203 11.34 -7.54 -1.13
C GLY A 203 11.22 -8.10 0.30
N HIS A 204 10.60 -7.32 1.21
CA HIS A 204 10.49 -7.61 2.65
C HIS A 204 9.21 -8.31 3.10
N GLY A 205 8.37 -8.79 2.19
CA GLY A 205 7.12 -9.49 2.52
C GLY A 205 5.88 -8.61 2.50
N ILE A 206 4.79 -9.12 3.07
CA ILE A 206 3.55 -8.38 3.30
C ILE A 206 3.57 -7.92 4.76
N SER A 207 3.53 -6.60 4.99
CA SER A 207 3.67 -6.02 6.33
C SER A 207 2.44 -5.23 6.77
N ILE A 208 2.10 -5.42 8.04
CA ILE A 208 1.39 -4.42 8.82
C ILE A 208 2.43 -3.58 9.57
N GLY A 209 2.34 -2.26 9.42
CA GLY A 209 3.27 -1.30 9.98
C GLY A 209 4.46 -0.92 9.08
N SER A 210 5.50 -0.23 9.59
CA SER A 210 5.71 0.10 11.01
C SER A 210 4.60 0.96 11.57
N VAL A 211 3.87 0.44 12.56
CA VAL A 211 2.82 1.20 13.26
C VAL A 211 3.50 2.20 14.18
N SER A 212 3.08 3.46 14.09
CA SER A 212 3.63 4.60 14.84
C SER A 212 2.60 5.14 15.84
N THR A 213 3.01 6.08 16.69
CA THR A 213 2.12 6.76 17.65
C THR A 213 0.84 7.28 16.99
N GLY A 214 -0.32 7.05 17.62
CA GLY A 214 -1.64 7.49 17.12
C GLY A 214 -2.16 6.75 15.87
N ALA A 215 -1.54 5.63 15.49
CA ALA A 215 -1.99 4.80 14.38
C ALA A 215 -2.80 3.58 14.86
N THR A 216 -4.00 3.43 14.32
CA THR A 216 -4.83 2.23 14.45
C THR A 216 -4.83 1.48 13.13
N VAL A 217 -4.51 0.19 13.18
CA VAL A 217 -4.67 -0.77 12.09
C VAL A 217 -5.69 -1.82 12.55
N GLN A 218 -6.80 -1.97 11.83
CA GLN A 218 -7.91 -2.83 12.27
C GLN A 218 -8.61 -3.57 11.12
N ASN A 219 -9.19 -4.73 11.38
CA ASN A 219 -10.03 -5.48 10.43
C ASN A 219 -9.30 -5.74 9.10
N ILE A 220 -8.07 -6.26 9.19
CA ILE A 220 -7.18 -6.48 8.04
C ILE A 220 -7.29 -7.92 7.56
N GLN A 221 -7.40 -8.12 6.25
CA GLN A 221 -7.42 -9.44 5.63
C GLN A 221 -6.34 -9.57 4.57
N ILE A 222 -5.40 -10.48 4.78
CA ILE A 222 -4.30 -10.81 3.87
C ILE A 222 -4.58 -12.19 3.28
N LEU A 223 -5.15 -12.24 2.07
CA LEU A 223 -5.79 -13.45 1.54
C LEU A 223 -5.17 -13.97 0.23
N ASN A 224 -4.85 -15.27 0.16
CA ASN A 224 -4.49 -15.97 -1.08
C ASN A 224 -3.30 -15.35 -1.84
N ASN A 225 -2.35 -14.70 -1.15
CA ASN A 225 -1.18 -14.09 -1.77
C ASN A 225 -0.05 -15.13 -1.94
N LYS A 226 0.82 -14.90 -2.94
CA LYS A 226 2.03 -15.68 -3.19
C LYS A 226 3.26 -14.83 -2.88
N VAL A 227 4.18 -15.33 -2.05
CA VAL A 227 5.42 -14.61 -1.69
C VAL A 227 6.65 -15.44 -2.08
N VAL A 228 7.59 -14.86 -2.82
CA VAL A 228 8.71 -15.60 -3.42
C VAL A 228 10.03 -14.86 -3.19
N ASN A 229 11.04 -15.54 -2.65
CA ASN A 229 12.42 -14.99 -2.52
C ASN A 229 12.52 -13.67 -1.71
N ASN A 230 11.53 -13.39 -0.87
CA ASN A 230 11.53 -12.24 0.03
C ASN A 230 12.35 -12.51 1.30
N ASP A 231 12.74 -11.46 2.01
CA ASP A 231 13.31 -11.58 3.36
C ASP A 231 12.31 -12.24 4.32
N GLN A 232 11.09 -11.70 4.37
CA GLN A 232 9.99 -12.20 5.21
C GLN A 232 8.81 -12.62 4.32
N ALA A 233 7.98 -13.57 4.76
CA ALA A 233 6.71 -13.80 4.07
C ALA A 233 5.64 -12.82 4.59
N LEU A 234 5.31 -12.92 5.88
CA LEU A 234 4.22 -12.19 6.53
C LEU A 234 4.76 -11.51 7.81
N ARG A 235 4.53 -10.20 7.95
CA ARG A 235 5.10 -9.39 9.03
C ARG A 235 4.08 -8.49 9.71
N ILE A 236 4.19 -8.35 11.03
CA ILE A 236 3.63 -7.24 11.79
C ILE A 236 4.81 -6.55 12.49
N LYS A 237 5.00 -5.25 12.25
CA LYS A 237 6.05 -4.42 12.88
C LYS A 237 5.41 -3.21 13.56
N THR A 238 5.65 -3.01 14.85
CA THR A 238 5.21 -1.81 15.59
C THR A 238 6.42 -1.14 16.22
N LYS A 239 6.55 0.19 16.13
CA LYS A 239 7.69 0.88 16.73
C LYS A 239 7.69 0.71 18.26
N ALA A 240 8.86 0.49 18.85
CA ALA A 240 9.00 0.30 20.30
C ALA A 240 8.59 1.55 21.11
N ASP A 241 8.74 2.74 20.53
CA ASP A 241 8.36 4.04 21.09
C ASP A 241 6.89 4.43 20.83
N ALA A 242 6.13 3.66 20.03
CA ALA A 242 4.79 4.04 19.63
C ALA A 242 3.78 3.97 20.80
N THR A 243 3.04 5.06 20.99
CA THR A 243 1.98 5.18 22.00
C THR A 243 0.60 5.44 21.37
N ASN A 244 -0.48 5.17 22.11
CA ASN A 244 -1.86 5.39 21.65
C ASN A 244 -2.14 4.77 20.26
N ALA A 245 -1.62 3.55 20.04
CA ALA A 245 -1.65 2.85 18.76
C ALA A 245 -2.15 1.41 18.94
N ALA A 246 -2.68 0.82 17.88
CA ALA A 246 -3.27 -0.53 17.94
C ALA A 246 -3.15 -1.30 16.62
N VAL A 247 -3.04 -2.63 16.72
CA VAL A 247 -3.15 -3.61 15.63
C VAL A 247 -4.12 -4.70 16.07
N THR A 248 -5.36 -4.67 15.58
CA THR A 248 -6.42 -5.58 16.07
C THR A 248 -7.24 -6.22 14.94
N ASN A 249 -7.68 -7.46 15.15
CA ASN A 249 -8.46 -8.22 14.16
C ASN A 249 -7.76 -8.30 12.79
N VAL A 250 -6.68 -9.08 12.74
CA VAL A 250 -5.88 -9.31 11.53
C VAL A 250 -6.00 -10.79 11.15
N THR A 251 -6.39 -11.09 9.92
CA THR A 251 -6.48 -12.46 9.40
C THR A 251 -5.54 -12.65 8.21
N PHE A 252 -4.65 -13.63 8.32
CA PHE A 252 -3.87 -14.18 7.20
C PHE A 252 -4.46 -15.52 6.79
N SER A 253 -4.86 -15.71 5.53
CA SER A 253 -5.41 -17.00 5.07
C SER A 253 -5.14 -17.26 3.59
N GLY A 254 -4.95 -18.52 3.22
CA GLY A 254 -4.65 -18.96 1.85
C GLY A 254 -3.27 -18.55 1.32
N ASN A 255 -2.42 -17.87 2.10
CA ASN A 255 -1.16 -17.37 1.58
C ASN A 255 -0.13 -18.50 1.43
N THR A 256 0.64 -18.42 0.34
CA THR A 256 1.74 -19.35 0.05
C THR A 256 3.05 -18.60 -0.04
N ALA A 257 4.15 -19.21 0.43
CA ALA A 257 5.45 -18.58 0.34
C ALA A 257 6.61 -19.56 0.14
N THR A 258 7.63 -19.15 -0.60
CA THR A 258 8.82 -19.97 -0.91
C THR A 258 10.09 -19.10 -0.98
N GLY A 259 11.25 -19.70 -0.69
CA GLY A 259 12.54 -19.01 -0.80
C GLY A 259 12.76 -17.91 0.25
N ILE A 260 12.04 -17.96 1.38
CA ILE A 260 12.05 -16.90 2.38
C ILE A 260 13.37 -16.89 3.17
N LYS A 261 14.03 -15.72 3.25
CA LYS A 261 15.46 -15.62 3.61
C LYS A 261 15.74 -15.41 5.11
N LYS A 262 14.81 -14.80 5.86
CA LYS A 262 14.99 -14.43 7.28
C LYS A 262 13.90 -15.02 8.19
N PHE A 263 12.63 -14.64 8.00
CA PHE A 263 11.51 -15.09 8.85
C PHE A 263 10.30 -15.52 7.99
N GLY A 264 9.80 -16.74 8.20
CA GLY A 264 8.52 -17.15 7.60
C GLY A 264 7.38 -16.25 8.06
N VAL A 265 7.23 -16.11 9.38
CA VAL A 265 6.37 -15.10 10.02
C VAL A 265 7.17 -14.36 11.09
N ILE A 266 7.04 -13.04 11.14
CA ILE A 266 7.57 -12.22 12.24
C ILE A 266 6.52 -11.22 12.76
N VAL A 267 6.24 -11.29 14.06
CA VAL A 267 5.41 -10.31 14.78
C VAL A 267 6.31 -9.61 15.81
N ASP A 268 6.64 -8.35 15.60
CA ASP A 268 7.70 -7.65 16.33
C ASP A 268 7.28 -6.26 16.81
N GLN A 269 7.32 -6.05 18.13
CA GLN A 269 7.10 -4.75 18.77
C GLN A 269 8.39 -3.98 19.11
N GLY A 270 9.57 -4.50 18.71
CA GLY A 270 10.89 -3.90 18.96
C GLY A 270 11.42 -2.95 17.88
N TYR A 271 10.69 -2.78 16.77
CA TYR A 271 11.10 -1.98 15.60
C TYR A 271 11.50 -0.53 16.00
N PRO A 272 12.53 0.11 15.41
CA PRO A 272 13.26 -0.25 14.19
C PRO A 272 14.26 -1.39 14.33
N THR A 273 14.74 -1.68 15.54
CA THR A 273 15.64 -2.81 15.78
C THR A 273 14.84 -4.10 15.64
N THR A 274 15.18 -4.95 14.67
CA THR A 274 14.53 -6.25 14.49
C THR A 274 14.76 -7.10 15.74
N LEU A 275 13.69 -7.51 16.40
CA LEU A 275 13.71 -8.20 17.70
C LEU A 275 14.40 -7.39 18.82
N GLY A 276 14.36 -6.06 18.73
CA GLY A 276 14.76 -5.17 19.83
C GLY A 276 13.82 -5.25 21.04
N THR A 277 14.13 -4.52 22.11
CA THR A 277 13.27 -4.46 23.30
C THR A 277 11.83 -4.07 22.92
N PRO A 278 10.82 -4.92 23.16
CA PRO A 278 9.47 -4.68 22.66
C PRO A 278 8.80 -3.51 23.37
N GLY A 279 8.13 -2.66 22.60
CA GLY A 279 7.31 -1.57 23.11
C GLY A 279 6.05 -2.06 23.81
N ASN A 280 5.74 -1.51 24.97
CA ASN A 280 4.58 -1.89 25.81
C ASN A 280 3.33 -1.03 25.56
N ASN A 281 3.29 -0.25 24.46
CA ASN A 281 2.27 0.79 24.25
C ASN A 281 1.43 0.68 22.97
N VAL A 282 1.71 -0.30 22.12
CA VAL A 282 0.85 -0.66 20.98
C VAL A 282 -0.01 -1.86 21.38
N ALA A 283 -1.32 -1.68 21.40
CA ALA A 283 -2.26 -2.77 21.71
C ALA A 283 -2.34 -3.77 20.54
N MET A 284 -2.16 -5.06 20.81
CA MET A 284 -2.21 -6.10 19.77
C MET A 284 -3.11 -7.25 20.18
N SER A 285 -4.11 -7.61 19.36
CA SER A 285 -5.05 -8.69 19.67
C SER A 285 -5.72 -9.25 18.42
N ALA A 286 -6.25 -10.48 18.54
CA ALA A 286 -6.94 -11.19 17.45
C ALA A 286 -6.12 -11.24 16.15
N ILE A 287 -4.88 -11.73 16.25
CA ILE A 287 -4.02 -12.03 15.10
C ILE A 287 -4.21 -13.50 14.75
N THR A 288 -4.86 -13.78 13.62
CA THR A 288 -5.33 -15.12 13.24
C THR A 288 -4.67 -15.58 11.94
N PHE A 289 -4.23 -16.84 11.92
CA PHE A 289 -3.78 -17.52 10.71
C PHE A 289 -4.72 -18.69 10.40
N GLY A 290 -5.50 -18.54 9.34
CA GLY A 290 -6.13 -19.67 8.64
C GLY A 290 -5.08 -20.51 7.91
N THR A 291 -5.49 -21.30 6.92
CA THR A 291 -4.55 -22.15 6.17
C THR A 291 -3.50 -21.31 5.44
N ASN A 292 -2.23 -21.37 5.86
CA ASN A 292 -1.10 -20.72 5.17
C ASN A 292 0.04 -21.73 5.03
N ASN A 293 0.76 -21.73 3.91
CA ASN A 293 1.83 -22.70 3.63
C ASN A 293 3.12 -22.00 3.19
N ILE A 294 4.11 -21.97 4.07
CA ILE A 294 5.36 -21.21 3.92
C ILE A 294 6.56 -22.16 3.92
N ALA A 295 7.46 -22.00 2.98
CA ALA A 295 8.75 -22.67 2.94
C ALA A 295 9.89 -21.65 3.04
N VAL A 296 10.68 -21.75 4.11
CA VAL A 296 11.82 -20.86 4.38
C VAL A 296 13.13 -21.55 4.02
N THR A 297 14.16 -20.76 3.72
CA THR A 297 15.52 -21.24 3.43
C THR A 297 16.19 -21.83 4.68
N SER A 298 17.25 -22.61 4.51
CA SER A 298 17.92 -23.35 5.61
C SER A 298 18.50 -22.47 6.72
N SER A 299 18.86 -21.22 6.41
CA SER A 299 19.36 -20.23 7.38
C SER A 299 18.25 -19.47 8.11
N ALA A 300 17.04 -19.42 7.56
CA ALA A 300 15.93 -18.64 8.06
C ALA A 300 15.26 -19.28 9.30
N GLU A 301 14.59 -18.45 10.11
CA GLU A 301 13.70 -18.90 11.17
C GLU A 301 12.27 -19.02 10.66
N ARG A 302 11.52 -20.00 11.15
CA ARG A 302 10.16 -20.25 10.67
C ARG A 302 9.15 -19.23 11.18
N VAL A 303 9.07 -19.03 12.51
CA VAL A 303 8.10 -18.14 13.16
C VAL A 303 8.74 -17.48 14.36
N VAL A 304 8.69 -16.15 14.42
CA VAL A 304 9.21 -15.36 15.55
C VAL A 304 8.15 -14.39 16.05
N VAL A 305 8.01 -14.28 17.37
CA VAL A 305 7.09 -13.34 18.03
C VAL A 305 7.85 -12.60 19.12
N ASN A 306 7.88 -11.28 19.06
CA ASN A 306 8.46 -10.39 20.07
C ASN A 306 7.39 -9.41 20.54
N CYS A 307 6.64 -9.83 21.56
CA CYS A 307 5.52 -9.09 22.13
C CYS A 307 5.93 -8.28 23.37
N GLY A 308 5.31 -7.12 23.53
CA GLY A 308 5.22 -6.39 24.81
C GLY A 308 3.98 -6.80 25.60
N SER A 309 3.79 -6.17 26.75
CA SER A 309 2.70 -6.49 27.70
C SER A 309 1.28 -6.19 27.19
N LYS A 310 1.13 -5.53 26.04
CA LYS A 310 -0.16 -5.23 25.40
C LYS A 310 -0.54 -6.17 24.24
N CYS A 311 0.21 -7.26 24.02
CA CYS A 311 -0.30 -8.42 23.28
C CYS A 311 -1.34 -9.17 24.14
N THR A 312 -2.58 -9.31 23.66
CA THR A 312 -3.72 -9.80 24.45
C THR A 312 -4.63 -10.75 23.68
N GLY A 313 -5.50 -11.44 24.43
CA GLY A 313 -6.41 -12.47 23.93
C GLY A 313 -5.72 -13.81 23.68
N THR A 314 -6.33 -14.62 22.82
CA THR A 314 -5.76 -15.85 22.25
C THR A 314 -5.68 -15.68 20.73
N TRP A 315 -4.55 -16.09 20.15
CA TRP A 315 -4.31 -16.03 18.71
C TRP A 315 -4.44 -17.44 18.12
N ASP A 316 -5.36 -17.65 17.17
CA ASP A 316 -5.50 -18.95 16.50
C ASP A 316 -4.60 -19.01 15.27
N TRP A 317 -3.49 -19.74 15.39
CA TRP A 317 -2.50 -19.96 14.34
C TRP A 317 -2.52 -21.41 13.85
N SER A 318 -3.58 -22.19 14.16
CA SER A 318 -3.62 -23.62 13.85
C SER A 318 -3.61 -23.96 12.36
N GLY A 319 -3.98 -23.01 11.49
CA GLY A 319 -3.82 -23.16 10.03
C GLY A 319 -2.45 -22.78 9.48
N LEU A 320 -1.54 -22.22 10.30
CA LEU A 320 -0.19 -21.83 9.86
C LEU A 320 0.71 -23.07 9.75
N LYS A 321 1.18 -23.34 8.53
CA LYS A 321 2.27 -24.28 8.25
C LYS A 321 3.50 -23.53 7.75
N VAL A 322 4.62 -23.68 8.45
CA VAL A 322 5.94 -23.21 8.02
C VAL A 322 6.91 -24.38 8.01
N THR A 323 7.74 -24.47 6.98
CA THR A 323 8.67 -25.60 6.75
C THR A 323 10.05 -25.10 6.31
N GLY A 324 11.07 -25.95 6.47
CA GLY A 324 12.46 -25.57 6.26
C GLY A 324 13.07 -24.83 7.45
N GLY A 325 14.28 -24.31 7.26
CA GLY A 325 14.98 -23.45 8.23
C GLY A 325 15.05 -24.01 9.66
N LYS A 326 15.14 -23.08 10.61
CA LYS A 326 15.20 -23.32 12.05
C LYS A 326 13.87 -22.97 12.71
N ALA A 327 13.58 -23.59 13.86
CA ALA A 327 12.54 -23.06 14.74
C ALA A 327 12.93 -21.62 15.15
N GLY A 328 11.97 -20.71 15.15
CA GLY A 328 12.16 -19.36 15.69
C GLY A 328 11.68 -19.27 17.14
N THR A 329 11.79 -18.07 17.74
CA THR A 329 11.48 -17.88 19.16
C THR A 329 10.20 -17.08 19.40
N VAL A 330 9.41 -17.49 20.39
CA VAL A 330 8.21 -16.78 20.86
C VAL A 330 8.51 -16.14 22.23
N TYR A 331 8.84 -14.86 22.21
CA TYR A 331 9.11 -14.05 23.40
C TYR A 331 7.82 -13.47 23.98
N ASN A 332 7.68 -13.57 25.30
CA ASN A 332 6.73 -12.82 26.14
C ASN A 332 5.21 -12.99 25.85
N TYR A 333 4.81 -13.88 24.94
CA TYR A 333 3.39 -14.15 24.67
C TYR A 333 3.12 -15.64 24.47
N LYS A 334 2.30 -16.24 25.35
CA LYS A 334 2.07 -17.70 25.39
C LYS A 334 0.72 -18.15 24.82
N ASN A 335 -0.20 -17.22 24.54
CA ASN A 335 -1.58 -17.53 24.17
C ASN A 335 -1.76 -17.72 22.66
N ILE A 336 -0.88 -18.52 22.03
CA ILE A 336 -0.97 -18.88 20.61
C ILE A 336 -1.38 -20.34 20.52
N LYS A 337 -2.54 -20.61 19.89
CA LYS A 337 -2.91 -21.96 19.47
C LYS A 337 -2.12 -22.26 18.20
N ALA A 338 -0.96 -22.89 18.37
CA ALA A 338 0.02 -23.12 17.31
C ALA A 338 -0.49 -24.02 16.18
N GLY A 339 0.09 -23.82 15.00
CA GLY A 339 0.04 -24.73 13.86
C GLY A 339 1.29 -25.61 13.80
N SER A 340 1.86 -25.80 12.61
CA SER A 340 3.06 -26.61 12.38
C SER A 340 4.21 -25.72 11.88
N TYR A 341 5.14 -25.35 12.76
CA TYR A 341 6.27 -24.47 12.45
C TYR A 341 7.46 -24.60 13.41
#